data_AF-A0A176RXV3-F1
#
_entry.id   AF-A0A176RXV3-F1
#
_cell.length_a   1.000
_cell.length_b   1.000
_cell.length_c   1.000
_cell.angle_alpha   90.00
_cell.angle_beta   90.00
_cell.angle_gamma   90.00
#
_symmetry.space_group_name_H-M   'P 1'
#
loop_
_entity.id
_entity.type
_entity.pdbx_description
1 polymer ?
#
loop_
_entity_poly.entity_id
_entity_poly.type
_entity_poly.pdbx_seq_one_letter_code
_entity_poly.pdbx_strand_id
1 'polypeptide(L)'
;MKVIAFFLGQMSDPGDLIGLMYQDQKTGHSEFLPPYWWPTDNKPIVLFLDELNRARPEILQSVQDLTLNKTLAGKKLPKRSIVISAVNEGEEYQLTDLDPALVSRFNLYEFAPTVEDWLLWANDKGIDERVIAFIQKHHQFLDPEDIEEGLNTGLNKTPDRRAWEKVSNLIKPLKEINDLHIKIIAGIVGIKAAMNFKKSLETTFKVSPGQLLLSFDKYKDKLKSFKLQDFIFLNEQMMYWLNGDNYKAAQKKAILTNFHKYLVHLKKVKKTEAIAHIASMIENAKFEKVASLLLVESMEIMKELTEYISNIQL
;
A
#
# COMPACT_ATOMS: atom_id res chain seq x y z
N MET A 1 19.08 -7.92 9.38
CA MET A 1 20.04 -8.14 8.29
C MET A 1 20.12 -6.84 7.50
N LYS A 2 21.29 -6.37 7.08
CA LYS A 2 21.40 -5.11 6.32
C LYS A 2 20.85 -5.32 4.90
N VAL A 3 20.02 -4.40 4.41
CA VAL A 3 19.53 -4.41 3.03
C VAL A 3 20.42 -3.49 2.20
N ILE A 4 20.87 -3.99 1.05
CA ILE A 4 21.63 -3.27 0.04
C ILE A 4 20.80 -3.33 -1.24
N ALA A 5 20.39 -2.17 -1.76
CA ALA A 5 19.50 -2.07 -2.91
C ALA A 5 20.22 -1.55 -4.14
N PHE A 6 19.98 -2.18 -5.29
CA PHE A 6 20.44 -1.76 -6.61
C PHE A 6 19.26 -1.60 -7.55
N PHE A 7 19.26 -0.54 -8.35
CA PHE A 7 18.29 -0.32 -9.43
C PHE A 7 18.98 -0.67 -10.74
N LEU A 8 18.82 -1.91 -11.20
CA LEU A 8 19.66 -2.45 -12.27
C LEU A 8 19.45 -1.77 -13.63
N GLY A 9 18.24 -1.25 -13.89
CA GLY A 9 17.96 -0.45 -15.08
C GLY A 9 18.68 0.89 -15.14
N GLN A 10 19.14 1.41 -14.00
CA GLN A 10 19.85 2.70 -13.91
C GLN A 10 21.38 2.53 -13.79
N MET A 11 21.86 1.29 -13.64
CA MET A 11 23.29 1.03 -13.51
C MET A 11 23.99 1.24 -14.85
N SER A 12 25.07 2.01 -14.81
CA SER A 12 25.85 2.34 -15.99
C SER A 12 26.88 1.27 -16.33
N ASP A 13 27.50 0.65 -15.32
CA ASP A 13 28.59 -0.30 -15.50
C ASP A 13 28.49 -1.52 -14.56
N PRO A 14 28.80 -2.75 -15.03
CA PRO A 14 28.87 -3.94 -14.17
C PRO A 14 29.87 -3.85 -13.02
N GLY A 15 30.91 -3.03 -13.16
CA GLY A 15 31.90 -2.73 -12.13
C GLY A 15 31.30 -2.10 -10.87
N ASP A 16 30.15 -1.41 -10.96
CA ASP A 16 29.45 -0.93 -9.77
C ASP A 16 28.94 -2.09 -8.89
N LEU A 17 28.61 -3.21 -9.53
CA LEU A 17 28.25 -4.44 -8.84
C LEU A 17 29.50 -5.23 -8.47
N ILE A 18 30.40 -5.49 -9.42
CA ILE A 18 31.51 -6.45 -9.31
C ILE A 18 32.71 -5.89 -8.54
N GLY A 19 32.95 -4.57 -8.63
CA GLY A 19 34.13 -3.90 -8.13
C GLY A 19 35.16 -3.57 -9.22
N LEU A 20 36.30 -3.01 -8.80
CA LEU A 20 37.35 -2.54 -9.71
C LEU A 20 38.46 -3.58 -9.87
N MET A 21 38.84 -3.86 -11.11
CA MET A 21 39.95 -4.76 -11.40
C MET A 21 41.30 -4.10 -11.05
N TYR A 22 42.19 -4.85 -10.41
CA TYR A 22 43.56 -4.45 -10.11
C TYR A 22 44.50 -5.64 -10.26
N GLN A 23 45.79 -5.37 -10.42
CA GLN A 23 46.81 -6.41 -10.41
C GLN A 23 47.29 -6.65 -8.98
N ASP A 24 47.16 -7.88 -8.49
CA ASP A 24 47.73 -8.28 -7.21
C ASP A 24 49.27 -8.28 -7.32
N GLN A 25 49.93 -7.46 -6.51
CA GLN A 25 51.36 -7.22 -6.60
C GLN A 25 52.22 -8.42 -6.16
N LYS A 26 51.63 -9.40 -5.47
CA LYS A 26 52.35 -10.58 -4.96
C LYS A 26 52.31 -11.75 -5.94
N THR A 27 51.17 -11.95 -6.59
CA THR A 27 50.89 -13.06 -7.49
C THR A 27 51.00 -12.67 -8.96
N GLY A 28 50.84 -11.39 -9.28
CA GLY A 28 50.79 -10.87 -10.65
C GLY A 28 49.46 -11.11 -11.37
N HIS A 29 48.48 -11.73 -10.70
CA HIS A 29 47.16 -12.03 -11.27
C HIS A 29 46.21 -10.82 -11.24
N SER A 30 45.23 -10.83 -12.14
CA SER A 30 44.11 -9.89 -12.10
C SER A 30 43.12 -10.29 -11.02
N GLU A 31 42.83 -9.38 -10.09
CA GLU A 31 41.85 -9.54 -9.02
C GLU A 31 40.85 -8.38 -9.00
N PHE A 32 39.74 -8.54 -8.29
CA PHE A 32 38.74 -7.49 -8.10
C PHE A 32 38.76 -6.94 -6.67
N LEU A 33 38.91 -5.62 -6.52
CA LEU A 33 38.67 -4.93 -5.27
C LEU A 33 37.18 -5.00 -4.94
N PRO A 34 36.80 -5.34 -3.69
CA PRO A 34 35.39 -5.35 -3.34
C PRO A 34 34.78 -3.96 -3.55
N PRO A 35 33.58 -3.87 -4.12
CA PRO A 35 32.86 -2.60 -4.26
C PRO A 35 32.46 -2.07 -2.87
N TYR A 36 32.11 -0.79 -2.80
CA TYR A 36 31.79 -0.09 -1.54
C TYR A 36 30.71 -0.78 -0.68
N TRP A 37 29.81 -1.54 -1.32
CA TRP A 37 28.70 -2.20 -0.66
C TRP A 37 29.05 -3.58 -0.09
N TRP A 38 30.17 -4.18 -0.54
CA TRP A 38 30.51 -5.54 -0.19
C TRP A 38 30.74 -5.68 1.33
N PRO A 39 30.11 -6.67 1.99
CA PRO A 39 30.24 -6.83 3.44
C PRO A 39 31.66 -7.30 3.81
N THR A 40 32.40 -6.48 4.55
CA THR A 40 33.75 -6.81 5.04
C THR A 40 33.75 -7.42 6.45
N ASP A 41 32.65 -7.28 7.19
CA ASP A 41 32.49 -7.79 8.55
C ASP A 41 31.91 -9.23 8.61
N ASN A 42 31.80 -9.89 7.45
CA ASN A 42 31.23 -11.23 7.27
C ASN A 42 29.81 -11.39 7.83
N LYS A 43 29.05 -10.30 7.99
CA LYS A 43 27.64 -10.36 8.39
C LYS A 43 26.75 -10.61 7.17
N PRO A 44 25.69 -11.43 7.30
CA PRO A 44 24.75 -11.67 6.21
C PRO A 44 24.06 -10.38 5.78
N ILE A 45 23.82 -10.27 4.48
CA ILE A 45 23.12 -9.16 3.84
C ILE A 45 21.89 -9.65 3.06
N VAL A 46 20.94 -8.75 2.86
CA VAL A 46 19.92 -8.89 1.80
C VAL A 46 20.36 -7.99 0.65
N LEU A 47 20.61 -8.59 -0.50
CA LEU A 47 20.85 -7.86 -1.73
C LEU A 47 19.54 -7.79 -2.51
N PHE A 48 18.99 -6.58 -2.63
CA PHE A 48 17.77 -6.29 -3.37
C PHE A 48 18.11 -5.72 -4.75
N LEU A 49 17.68 -6.40 -5.80
CA LEU A 49 17.96 -6.07 -7.20
C LEU A 49 16.66 -5.65 -7.89
N ASP A 50 16.39 -4.35 -7.94
CA ASP A 50 15.19 -3.80 -8.56
C ASP A 50 15.36 -3.66 -10.08
N GLU A 51 14.25 -3.76 -10.80
CA GLU A 51 14.16 -3.69 -12.27
C GLU A 51 15.11 -4.66 -13.00
N LEU A 52 15.18 -5.92 -12.56
CA LEU A 52 16.12 -6.91 -13.11
C LEU A 52 16.00 -7.05 -14.63
N ASN A 53 14.78 -7.06 -15.18
CA ASN A 53 14.56 -7.15 -16.62
C ASN A 53 14.75 -5.83 -17.38
N ARG A 54 15.07 -4.71 -16.72
CA ARG A 54 15.55 -3.49 -17.40
C ARG A 54 17.08 -3.40 -17.41
N ALA A 55 17.76 -4.35 -16.77
CA ALA A 55 19.21 -4.39 -16.70
C ALA A 55 19.81 -4.73 -18.07
N ARG A 56 20.98 -4.15 -18.37
CA ARG A 56 21.75 -4.51 -19.57
C ARG A 56 22.26 -5.96 -19.49
N PRO A 57 22.46 -6.66 -20.62
CA PRO A 57 22.92 -8.05 -20.64
C PRO A 57 24.19 -8.31 -19.82
N GLU A 58 25.14 -7.37 -19.79
CA GLU A 58 26.39 -7.49 -19.04
C GLU A 58 26.16 -7.49 -17.51
N ILE A 59 25.17 -6.72 -17.04
CA ILE A 59 24.72 -6.72 -15.65
C ILE A 59 24.06 -8.06 -15.32
N LEU A 60 23.19 -8.56 -16.21
CA LEU A 60 22.50 -9.84 -16.03
C LEU A 60 23.47 -11.01 -15.90
N GLN A 61 24.55 -11.05 -16.69
CA GLN A 61 25.60 -12.08 -16.57
C GLN A 61 26.25 -12.06 -15.17
N SER A 62 26.50 -10.87 -14.64
CA SER A 62 27.07 -10.71 -13.28
C SER A 62 26.10 -11.21 -12.20
N VAL A 63 24.79 -11.01 -12.41
CA VAL A 63 23.74 -11.52 -11.51
C VAL A 63 23.58 -13.04 -11.62
N GLN A 64 23.84 -13.67 -12.77
CA GLN A 64 23.76 -15.13 -12.91
C GLN A 64 24.74 -15.87 -11.97
N ASP A 65 26.00 -15.46 -11.92
CA ASP A 65 26.99 -16.09 -11.02
C ASP A 65 26.63 -15.82 -9.54
N LEU A 66 26.19 -14.59 -9.25
CA LEU A 66 25.76 -14.18 -7.92
C LEU A 66 24.57 -14.97 -7.39
N THR A 67 23.58 -15.24 -8.24
CA THR A 67 22.35 -15.94 -7.83
C THR A 67 22.61 -17.42 -7.62
N LEU A 68 23.44 -18.02 -8.47
CA LEU A 68 23.82 -19.44 -8.40
C LEU A 68 24.79 -19.74 -7.26
N ASN A 69 25.94 -19.05 -7.24
CA ASN A 69 27.06 -19.39 -6.37
C ASN A 69 27.16 -18.51 -5.13
N LYS A 70 26.28 -17.50 -4.99
CA LYS A 70 26.42 -16.41 -4.00
C LYS A 70 27.83 -15.82 -4.06
N THR A 71 28.40 -15.75 -5.25
CA THR A 71 29.77 -15.33 -5.51
C THR A 71 29.75 -14.18 -6.50
N LEU A 72 30.63 -13.20 -6.30
CA LEU A 72 30.85 -12.13 -7.25
C LEU A 72 32.34 -11.89 -7.37
N ALA A 73 32.86 -11.90 -8.59
CA ALA A 73 34.29 -11.68 -8.84
C ALA A 73 35.21 -12.60 -8.02
N GLY A 74 34.79 -13.86 -7.80
CA GLY A 74 35.51 -14.83 -6.98
C GLY A 74 35.35 -14.69 -5.46
N LYS A 75 34.60 -13.69 -4.98
CA LYS A 75 34.32 -13.49 -3.54
C LYS A 75 32.93 -14.00 -3.19
N LYS A 76 32.84 -14.85 -2.17
CA LYS A 76 31.55 -15.37 -1.68
C LYS A 76 30.88 -14.37 -0.74
N LEU A 77 29.59 -14.19 -0.90
CA LEU A 77 28.76 -13.49 0.06
C LEU A 77 28.79 -14.24 1.40
N PRO A 78 28.66 -13.51 2.52
CA PRO A 78 28.57 -14.12 3.83
C PRO A 78 27.45 -15.16 3.91
N LYS A 79 27.69 -16.24 4.67
CA LYS A 79 26.71 -17.33 4.83
C LYS A 79 25.37 -16.76 5.31
N ARG A 80 24.26 -17.26 4.76
CA ARG A 80 22.87 -16.80 5.01
C ARG A 80 22.51 -15.45 4.36
N SER A 81 23.35 -14.90 3.50
CA SER A 81 22.93 -13.76 2.66
C SER A 81 21.83 -14.18 1.68
N ILE A 82 20.89 -13.28 1.43
CA ILE A 82 19.71 -13.51 0.58
C ILE A 82 19.81 -12.55 -0.61
N VAL A 83 19.44 -13.03 -1.80
CA VAL A 83 19.28 -12.20 -2.99
C VAL A 83 17.80 -12.18 -3.32
N ILE A 84 17.23 -10.98 -3.44
CA ILE A 84 15.83 -10.75 -3.82
C ILE A 84 15.87 -9.86 -5.06
N SER A 85 15.08 -10.18 -6.07
CA SER A 85 14.98 -9.35 -7.27
C SER A 85 13.53 -8.97 -7.52
N ALA A 86 13.31 -7.78 -8.07
CA ALA A 86 12.03 -7.35 -8.61
C ALA A 86 12.13 -7.25 -10.13
N VAL A 87 11.05 -7.63 -10.82
CA VAL A 87 10.90 -7.55 -12.28
C VAL A 87 9.62 -6.79 -12.58
N ASN A 88 9.64 -6.00 -13.65
CA ASN A 88 8.44 -5.33 -14.13
C ASN A 88 7.75 -6.24 -15.15
N GLU A 89 6.45 -6.45 -15.03
CA GLU A 89 5.66 -7.20 -16.00
C GLU A 89 4.99 -6.22 -16.97
N GLY A 90 5.07 -6.47 -18.29
CA GLY A 90 4.43 -5.64 -19.31
C GLY A 90 5.17 -5.63 -20.67
N GLU A 91 4.61 -4.91 -21.64
CA GLU A 91 5.19 -4.68 -22.99
C GLU A 91 5.94 -3.35 -23.08
N GLU A 92 6.63 -2.93 -22.02
CA GLU A 92 7.40 -1.69 -22.08
C GLU A 92 8.64 -1.87 -22.99
N TYR A 93 8.89 -0.89 -23.85
CA TYR A 93 9.96 -0.87 -24.87
C TYR A 93 11.40 -1.07 -24.38
N GLN A 94 11.65 -1.24 -23.08
CA GLN A 94 12.98 -1.37 -22.48
C GLN A 94 13.15 -2.66 -21.65
N LEU A 95 12.25 -3.62 -21.77
CA LEU A 95 12.39 -4.89 -21.06
C LEU A 95 13.26 -5.84 -21.90
N THR A 96 14.29 -6.38 -21.25
CA THR A 96 15.16 -7.43 -21.74
C THR A 96 14.56 -8.78 -21.35
N ASP A 97 14.47 -9.69 -22.33
CA ASP A 97 14.04 -11.06 -22.06
C ASP A 97 15.02 -11.73 -21.09
N LEU A 98 14.49 -12.20 -19.96
CA LEU A 98 15.28 -12.94 -18.99
C LEU A 98 15.45 -14.38 -19.47
N ASP A 99 16.71 -14.81 -19.59
CA ASP A 99 17.07 -16.20 -19.90
C ASP A 99 16.39 -17.16 -18.89
N PRO A 100 15.68 -18.21 -19.35
CA PRO A 100 15.11 -19.24 -18.47
C PRO A 100 16.09 -19.81 -17.43
N ALA A 101 17.38 -19.89 -17.77
CA ALA A 101 18.42 -20.31 -16.83
C ALA A 101 18.56 -19.33 -15.66
N LEU A 102 18.49 -18.02 -15.89
CA LEU A 102 18.52 -17.02 -14.81
C LEU A 102 17.24 -17.11 -13.97
N VAL A 103 16.07 -17.20 -14.61
CA VAL A 103 14.78 -17.31 -13.93
C VAL A 103 14.72 -18.53 -13.01
N SER A 104 15.19 -19.70 -13.47
CA SER A 104 15.21 -20.94 -12.67
C SER A 104 16.09 -20.90 -11.41
N ARG A 105 16.94 -19.88 -11.24
CA ARG A 105 17.74 -19.65 -10.02
C ARG A 105 16.98 -18.89 -8.93
N PHE A 106 15.78 -18.41 -9.23
CA PHE A 106 14.91 -17.73 -8.29
C PHE A 106 13.67 -18.55 -7.98
N ASN A 107 13.12 -18.31 -6.79
CA ASN A 107 11.72 -18.63 -6.51
C ASN A 107 10.88 -17.43 -6.95
N LEU A 108 9.90 -17.67 -7.82
CA LEU A 108 9.01 -16.62 -8.32
C LEU A 108 7.82 -16.46 -7.37
N TYR A 109 7.55 -15.21 -7.00
CA TYR A 109 6.40 -14.83 -6.20
C TYR A 109 5.74 -13.62 -6.87
N GLU A 110 4.44 -13.71 -7.09
CA GLU A 110 3.64 -12.58 -7.56
C GLU A 110 3.34 -11.66 -6.36
N PHE A 111 3.66 -10.38 -6.49
CA PHE A 111 3.33 -9.38 -5.48
C PHE A 111 2.13 -8.55 -5.95
N ALA A 112 0.93 -8.98 -5.54
CA ALA A 112 -0.34 -8.37 -5.92
C ALA A 112 -1.05 -7.73 -4.70
N PRO A 113 -0.58 -6.56 -4.21
CA PRO A 113 -1.23 -5.89 -3.09
C PRO A 113 -2.62 -5.38 -3.49
N THR A 114 -3.63 -5.58 -2.63
CA THR A 114 -5.02 -5.22 -2.97
C THR A 114 -5.32 -3.74 -2.68
N VAL A 115 -6.48 -3.26 -3.14
CA VAL A 115 -6.97 -1.91 -2.82
C VAL A 115 -7.15 -1.74 -1.31
N GLU A 116 -7.62 -2.77 -0.63
CA GLU A 116 -7.77 -2.78 0.84
C GLU A 116 -6.42 -2.64 1.54
N ASP A 117 -5.35 -3.27 1.03
CA ASP A 117 -4.00 -3.11 1.59
C ASP A 117 -3.53 -1.66 1.47
N TRP A 118 -3.82 -1.01 0.33
CA TRP A 118 -3.51 0.40 0.15
C TRP A 118 -4.35 1.28 1.07
N LEU A 119 -5.65 1.01 1.26
CA LEU A 119 -6.50 1.78 2.16
C LEU A 119 -6.04 1.66 3.63
N LEU A 120 -5.60 0.48 4.07
CA LEU A 120 -5.01 0.28 5.39
C LEU A 120 -3.74 1.12 5.56
N TRP A 121 -2.82 1.03 4.59
CA TRP A 121 -1.60 1.83 4.57
C TRP A 121 -1.89 3.34 4.53
N ALA A 122 -2.87 3.77 3.73
CA ALA A 122 -3.23 5.16 3.54
C ALA A 122 -3.77 5.80 4.83
N ASN A 123 -4.59 5.04 5.58
CA ASN A 123 -5.06 5.46 6.89
C ASN A 123 -3.91 5.53 7.90
N ASP A 124 -2.97 4.59 7.88
CA ASP A 124 -1.78 4.60 8.75
C ASP A 124 -0.85 5.79 8.46
N LYS A 125 -0.64 6.13 7.19
CA LYS A 125 0.21 7.26 6.77
C LYS A 125 -0.48 8.62 6.77
N GLY A 126 -1.75 8.67 7.17
CA GLY A 126 -2.52 9.91 7.25
C GLY A 126 -2.70 10.58 5.88
N ILE A 127 -2.96 9.78 4.85
CA ILE A 127 -3.48 10.26 3.55
C ILE A 127 -4.79 11.02 3.81
N ASP A 128 -5.04 12.07 3.03
CA ASP A 128 -6.22 12.93 3.18
C ASP A 128 -7.52 12.11 3.08
N GLU A 129 -8.44 12.32 4.02
CA GLU A 129 -9.70 11.56 4.12
C GLU A 129 -10.54 11.62 2.84
N ARG A 130 -10.45 12.72 2.07
CA ARG A 130 -11.16 12.87 0.80
C ARG A 130 -10.63 11.91 -0.26
N VAL A 131 -9.31 11.69 -0.30
CA VAL A 131 -8.68 10.75 -1.23
C VAL A 131 -8.99 9.31 -0.84
N ILE A 132 -8.85 8.97 0.45
CA ILE A 132 -9.16 7.62 0.96
C ILE A 132 -10.62 7.27 0.62
N ALA A 133 -11.53 8.20 0.92
CA ALA A 133 -12.95 7.97 0.69
C ALA A 133 -13.34 7.93 -0.80
N PHE A 134 -12.61 8.64 -1.66
CA PHE A 134 -12.77 8.51 -3.10
C PHE A 134 -12.34 7.12 -3.58
N ILE A 135 -11.13 6.67 -3.22
CA ILE A 135 -10.60 5.38 -3.65
C ILE A 135 -11.44 4.24 -3.13
N GLN A 136 -11.90 4.28 -1.88
CA GLN A 136 -12.79 3.24 -1.33
C GLN A 136 -14.13 3.14 -2.08
N LYS A 137 -14.65 4.23 -2.64
CA LYS A 137 -15.87 4.17 -3.49
C LYS A 137 -15.58 3.80 -4.93
N HIS A 138 -14.36 4.05 -5.39
CA HIS A 138 -13.97 3.94 -6.78
C HIS A 138 -12.62 3.24 -6.92
N HIS A 139 -12.61 1.96 -6.52
CA HIS A 139 -11.42 1.09 -6.50
C HIS A 139 -10.66 1.11 -7.84
N GLN A 140 -11.39 1.18 -8.95
CA GLN A 140 -10.85 1.22 -10.31
C GLN A 140 -9.95 2.42 -10.63
N PHE A 141 -9.97 3.47 -9.80
CA PHE A 141 -9.08 4.63 -9.99
C PHE A 141 -7.77 4.52 -9.21
N LEU A 142 -7.52 3.45 -8.42
CA LEU A 142 -6.25 3.29 -7.73
C LEU A 142 -5.14 2.83 -8.69
N ASP A 143 -5.39 1.72 -9.38
CA ASP A 143 -4.50 1.06 -10.33
C ASP A 143 -5.37 0.57 -11.53
N PRO A 144 -5.73 1.44 -12.48
CA PRO A 144 -6.62 1.06 -13.59
C PRO A 144 -5.93 0.09 -14.55
N GLU A 145 -6.66 -0.94 -14.98
CA GLU A 145 -6.19 -1.94 -15.95
C GLU A 145 -6.03 -1.34 -17.36
N ASP A 146 -6.93 -0.42 -17.74
CA ASP A 146 -6.90 0.25 -19.03
C ASP A 146 -6.13 1.58 -18.94
N ILE A 147 -4.93 1.62 -19.52
CA ILE A 147 -4.22 2.86 -19.80
C ILE A 147 -4.91 3.49 -21.02
N GLU A 148 -5.77 4.48 -20.81
CA GLU A 148 -6.34 5.24 -21.92
C GLU A 148 -5.21 5.87 -22.76
N GLU A 149 -5.21 5.55 -24.06
CA GLU A 149 -4.43 6.27 -25.07
C GLU A 149 -4.94 7.73 -25.13
N GLY A 150 -4.30 8.61 -24.37
CA GLY A 150 -4.45 10.05 -24.50
C GLY A 150 -3.64 10.60 -25.68
N LEU A 151 -3.18 11.86 -25.57
CA LEU A 151 -2.45 12.58 -26.62
C LEU A 151 -1.42 11.67 -27.30
N ASN A 152 -1.39 11.66 -28.65
CA ASN A 152 -0.44 10.95 -29.54
C ASN A 152 1.06 11.32 -29.34
N THR A 153 1.42 11.72 -28.13
CA THR A 153 2.72 12.18 -27.65
C THR A 153 3.36 11.16 -26.69
N GLY A 154 2.64 10.11 -26.28
CA GLY A 154 3.10 9.12 -25.30
C GLY A 154 3.15 9.64 -23.85
N LEU A 155 2.72 10.88 -23.60
CA LEU A 155 2.72 11.52 -22.28
C LEU A 155 1.33 11.47 -21.62
N ASN A 156 0.82 10.27 -21.41
CA ASN A 156 -0.47 10.07 -20.75
C ASN A 156 -0.27 9.82 -19.26
N LYS A 157 -0.84 10.69 -18.43
CA LYS A 157 -0.82 10.48 -16.98
C LYS A 157 -2.02 9.65 -16.57
N THR A 158 -1.75 8.45 -16.05
CA THR A 158 -2.71 7.59 -15.38
C THR A 158 -2.61 7.75 -13.87
N PRO A 159 -3.71 7.48 -13.14
CA PRO A 159 -3.64 7.39 -11.69
C PRO A 159 -2.84 6.14 -11.31
N ASP A 160 -2.11 6.27 -10.21
CA ASP A 160 -1.35 5.21 -9.57
C ASP A 160 -1.31 5.51 -8.05
N ARG A 161 -0.92 4.53 -7.24
CA ARG A 161 -0.83 4.70 -5.77
C ARG A 161 0.00 5.92 -5.34
N ARG A 162 1.10 6.23 -6.04
CA ARG A 162 1.99 7.37 -5.74
C ARG A 162 1.34 8.70 -6.15
N ALA A 163 0.57 8.70 -7.24
CA ALA A 163 -0.18 9.85 -7.72
C ALA A 163 -1.23 10.28 -6.69
N TRP A 164 -1.96 9.34 -6.09
CA TRP A 164 -2.94 9.65 -5.04
C TRP A 164 -2.32 10.18 -3.76
N GLU A 165 -1.14 9.70 -3.38
CA GLU A 165 -0.37 10.30 -2.28
C GLU A 165 0.01 11.76 -2.58
N LYS A 166 0.45 12.05 -3.82
CA LYS A 166 0.73 13.43 -4.26
C LYS A 166 -0.52 14.31 -4.22
N VAL A 167 -1.66 13.80 -4.69
CA VAL A 167 -2.95 14.51 -4.60
C VAL A 167 -3.31 14.79 -3.14
N SER A 168 -3.17 13.80 -2.27
CA SER A 168 -3.37 13.96 -0.82
C SER A 168 -2.51 15.09 -0.26
N ASN A 169 -1.19 15.06 -0.51
CA ASN A 169 -0.28 16.10 -0.03
C ASN A 169 -0.61 17.49 -0.57
N LEU A 170 -1.07 17.58 -1.83
CA LEU A 170 -1.52 18.83 -2.45
C LEU A 170 -2.77 19.40 -1.76
N ILE A 171 -3.76 18.55 -1.46
CA ILE A 171 -5.06 19.02 -0.96
C ILE A 171 -5.14 19.13 0.56
N LYS A 172 -4.28 18.45 1.31
CA LYS A 172 -4.27 18.42 2.78
C LYS A 172 -4.36 19.81 3.45
N PRO A 173 -3.65 20.86 2.99
CA PRO A 173 -3.79 22.20 3.57
C PRO A 173 -5.04 22.97 3.09
N LEU A 174 -5.78 22.46 2.10
CA LEU A 174 -6.87 23.16 1.44
C LEU A 174 -8.22 22.80 2.07
N LYS A 175 -8.94 23.80 2.58
CA LYS A 175 -10.32 23.64 3.06
C LYS A 175 -11.31 23.40 1.92
N GLU A 176 -11.12 24.12 0.81
CA GLU A 176 -11.97 24.02 -0.38
C GLU A 176 -11.12 23.75 -1.62
N ILE A 177 -11.68 22.96 -2.54
CA ILE A 177 -11.04 22.56 -3.78
C ILE A 177 -11.80 23.24 -4.92
N ASN A 178 -11.13 24.12 -5.66
CA ASN A 178 -11.70 24.86 -6.78
C ASN A 178 -11.20 24.27 -8.12
N ASP A 179 -11.69 24.83 -9.24
CA ASP A 179 -11.36 24.34 -10.58
C ASP A 179 -9.86 24.43 -10.92
N LEU A 180 -9.12 25.38 -10.35
CA LEU A 180 -7.67 25.45 -10.53
C LEU A 180 -6.99 24.24 -9.89
N HIS A 181 -7.38 23.89 -8.65
CA HIS A 181 -6.87 22.69 -7.98
C HIS A 181 -7.19 21.43 -8.77
N ILE A 182 -8.41 21.32 -9.33
CA ILE A 182 -8.79 20.17 -10.17
C ILE A 182 -7.93 20.07 -11.42
N LYS A 183 -7.58 21.18 -12.07
CA LYS A 183 -6.65 21.18 -13.21
C LYS A 183 -5.25 20.65 -12.83
N ILE A 184 -4.75 21.02 -11.64
CA ILE A 184 -3.46 20.50 -11.14
C ILE A 184 -3.57 19.00 -10.85
N ILE A 185 -4.66 18.57 -10.21
CA ILE A 185 -4.93 17.15 -9.92
C ILE A 185 -5.01 16.34 -11.22
N ALA A 186 -5.63 16.88 -12.28
CA ALA A 186 -5.66 16.23 -13.59
C ALA A 186 -4.25 16.00 -14.18
N GLY A 187 -3.28 16.88 -13.89
CA GLY A 187 -1.88 16.66 -14.24
C GLY A 187 -1.17 15.56 -13.42
N ILE A 188 -1.74 15.14 -12.30
CA ILE A 188 -1.18 14.12 -11.41
C ILE A 188 -1.83 12.75 -11.63
N VAL A 189 -3.15 12.69 -11.80
CA VAL A 189 -3.92 11.42 -11.90
C VAL A 189 -4.62 11.25 -13.24
N GLY A 190 -4.47 12.19 -14.18
CA GLY A 190 -5.22 12.21 -15.42
C GLY A 190 -6.58 12.88 -15.30
N ILE A 191 -7.12 13.33 -16.43
CA ILE A 191 -8.36 14.12 -16.50
C ILE A 191 -9.56 13.33 -15.97
N LYS A 192 -9.71 12.07 -16.41
CA LYS A 192 -10.83 11.20 -16.02
C LYS A 192 -10.91 11.00 -14.52
N ALA A 193 -9.79 10.65 -13.89
CA ALA A 193 -9.72 10.45 -12.45
C ALA A 193 -9.97 11.76 -11.69
N ALA A 194 -9.38 12.88 -12.13
CA ALA A 194 -9.58 14.18 -11.49
C ALA A 194 -11.04 14.67 -11.54
N MET A 195 -11.74 14.45 -12.66
CA MET A 195 -13.15 14.83 -12.79
C MET A 195 -14.07 13.96 -11.92
N ASN A 196 -13.79 12.66 -11.82
CA ASN A 196 -14.51 11.79 -10.89
C ASN A 196 -14.21 12.16 -9.43
N PHE A 197 -12.97 12.51 -9.13
CA PHE A 197 -12.60 13.02 -7.82
C PHE A 197 -13.35 14.32 -7.49
N LYS A 198 -13.40 15.29 -8.41
CA LYS A 198 -14.21 16.52 -8.26
C LYS A 198 -15.66 16.21 -7.91
N LYS A 199 -16.30 15.32 -8.67
CA LYS A 199 -17.69 14.90 -8.44
C LYS A 199 -17.88 14.25 -7.06
N SER A 200 -16.88 13.49 -6.60
CA SER A 200 -16.91 12.89 -5.27
C SER A 200 -16.84 13.92 -4.14
N LEU A 201 -16.12 15.04 -4.35
CA LEU A 201 -16.01 16.13 -3.38
C LEU A 201 -17.31 16.93 -3.25
N GLU A 202 -18.05 17.08 -4.36
CA GLU A 202 -19.39 17.70 -4.37
C GLU A 202 -20.40 16.82 -3.61
N THR A 203 -20.14 15.52 -3.53
CA THR A 203 -20.94 14.59 -2.73
C THR A 203 -20.55 14.74 -1.26
N THR A 204 -21.31 15.53 -0.49
CA THR A 204 -21.00 15.79 0.92
C THR A 204 -20.92 14.49 1.73
N PHE A 205 -19.73 14.17 2.27
CA PHE A 205 -19.61 13.20 3.35
C PHE A 205 -20.42 13.71 4.54
N LYS A 206 -21.56 13.10 4.78
CA LYS A 206 -22.50 13.54 5.82
C LYS A 206 -21.80 13.55 7.19
N VAL A 207 -20.97 12.55 7.49
CA VAL A 207 -20.22 12.42 8.74
C VAL A 207 -18.93 11.63 8.53
N SER A 208 -17.84 11.99 9.22
CA SER A 208 -16.58 11.24 9.18
C SER A 208 -16.45 10.25 10.35
N PRO A 209 -15.61 9.20 10.24
CA PRO A 209 -15.35 8.25 11.33
C PRO A 209 -14.94 8.93 12.65
N GLY A 210 -13.96 9.83 12.59
CA GLY A 210 -13.47 10.55 13.77
C GLY A 210 -14.56 11.36 14.46
N GLN A 211 -15.51 11.95 13.71
CA GLN A 211 -16.65 12.68 14.28
C GLN A 211 -17.54 11.75 15.12
N LEU A 212 -17.89 10.56 14.63
CA LEU A 212 -18.75 9.63 15.37
C LEU A 212 -18.00 8.92 16.49
N LEU A 213 -16.78 8.45 16.23
CA LEU A 213 -16.01 7.68 17.20
C LEU A 213 -15.53 8.54 18.37
N LEU A 214 -15.26 9.83 18.16
CA LEU A 214 -14.89 10.75 19.25
C LEU A 214 -16.08 11.48 19.86
N SER A 215 -17.21 11.65 19.15
CA SER A 215 -18.33 12.47 19.60
C SER A 215 -19.70 12.05 19.04
N PHE A 216 -20.07 10.78 19.22
CA PHE A 216 -21.30 10.20 18.65
C PHE A 216 -22.56 11.06 18.85
N ASP A 217 -22.82 11.50 20.09
CA ASP A 217 -24.05 12.23 20.42
C ASP A 217 -24.22 13.55 19.66
N LYS A 218 -23.12 14.19 19.26
CA LYS A 218 -23.12 15.44 18.49
C LYS A 218 -23.48 15.20 17.02
N TYR A 219 -23.20 14.01 16.49
CA TYR A 219 -23.29 13.73 15.05
C TYR A 219 -24.33 12.67 14.67
N LYS A 220 -24.93 11.97 15.64
CA LYS A 220 -25.93 10.90 15.40
C LYS A 220 -27.13 11.31 14.55
N ASP A 221 -27.55 12.57 14.62
CA ASP A 221 -28.70 13.05 13.83
C ASP A 221 -28.43 13.04 12.32
N LYS A 222 -27.16 13.12 11.91
CA LYS A 222 -26.77 13.03 10.51
C LYS A 222 -27.05 11.64 9.91
N LEU A 223 -27.08 10.60 10.76
CA LEU A 223 -27.36 9.22 10.36
C LEU A 223 -28.83 8.99 9.94
N LYS A 224 -29.76 9.89 10.30
CA LYS A 224 -31.19 9.76 9.95
C LYS A 224 -31.44 9.68 8.44
N SER A 225 -30.56 10.27 7.64
CA SER A 225 -30.67 10.30 6.19
C SER A 225 -29.92 9.15 5.48
N PHE A 226 -29.32 8.22 6.24
CA PHE A 226 -28.47 7.18 5.68
C PHE A 226 -29.30 6.03 5.13
N LYS A 227 -28.96 5.60 3.91
CA LYS A 227 -29.38 4.32 3.33
C LYS A 227 -28.42 3.22 3.79
N LEU A 228 -28.76 1.96 3.51
CA LEU A 228 -27.91 0.82 3.88
C LEU A 228 -26.48 0.97 3.35
N GLN A 229 -26.32 1.36 2.09
CA GLN A 229 -25.01 1.60 1.46
C GLN A 229 -24.18 2.67 2.19
N ASP A 230 -24.83 3.74 2.69
CA ASP A 230 -24.14 4.77 3.46
C ASP A 230 -23.59 4.21 4.79
N PHE A 231 -24.33 3.30 5.43
CA PHE A 231 -23.88 2.62 6.65
C PHE A 231 -22.75 1.64 6.39
N ILE A 232 -22.84 0.83 5.32
CA ILE A 232 -21.76 -0.09 4.92
C ILE A 232 -20.47 0.70 4.68
N PHE A 233 -20.55 1.77 3.89
CA PHE A 233 -19.42 2.63 3.61
C PHE A 233 -18.83 3.27 4.88
N LEU A 234 -19.68 3.77 5.78
CA LEU A 234 -19.25 4.34 7.05
C LEU A 234 -18.59 3.29 7.96
N ASN A 235 -19.12 2.07 7.98
CA ASN A 235 -18.54 0.95 8.74
C ASN A 235 -17.12 0.65 8.27
N GLU A 236 -16.91 0.46 6.97
CA GLU A 236 -15.58 0.28 6.38
C GLU A 236 -14.64 1.42 6.79
N GLN A 237 -15.09 2.67 6.63
CA GLN A 237 -14.30 3.85 6.99
C GLN A 237 -13.92 3.88 8.48
N MET A 238 -14.83 3.49 9.39
CA MET A 238 -14.52 3.37 10.81
C MET A 238 -13.51 2.26 11.10
N MET A 239 -13.62 1.11 10.44
CA MET A 239 -12.67 0.01 10.63
C MET A 239 -11.27 0.38 10.15
N TYR A 240 -11.14 0.99 8.96
CA TYR A 240 -9.85 1.50 8.48
C TYR A 240 -9.29 2.59 9.41
N TRP A 241 -10.13 3.52 9.87
CA TRP A 241 -9.72 4.58 10.78
C TRP A 241 -9.23 4.05 12.13
N LEU A 242 -9.92 3.05 12.69
CA LEU A 242 -9.54 2.37 13.95
C LEU A 242 -8.27 1.54 13.83
N ASN A 243 -7.99 1.01 12.64
CA ASN A 243 -6.80 0.22 12.37
C ASN A 243 -5.54 1.11 12.30
N GLY A 244 -5.67 2.30 11.72
CA GLY A 244 -4.60 3.30 11.66
C GLY A 244 -4.33 3.99 13.01
N ASP A 245 -3.27 4.78 13.08
CA ASP A 245 -2.85 5.52 14.27
C ASP A 245 -3.56 6.89 14.41
N ASN A 246 -4.87 6.89 14.17
CA ASN A 246 -5.68 8.11 14.08
C ASN A 246 -6.17 8.67 15.42
N TYR A 247 -5.86 8.01 16.53
CA TYR A 247 -6.29 8.41 17.87
C TYR A 247 -5.24 8.12 18.94
N LYS A 248 -5.26 8.91 20.02
CA LYS A 248 -4.39 8.73 21.17
C LYS A 248 -4.95 7.68 22.13
N ALA A 249 -4.08 7.01 22.88
CA ALA A 249 -4.48 6.02 23.89
C ALA A 249 -5.53 6.57 24.90
N ALA A 250 -5.44 7.85 25.27
CA ALA A 250 -6.41 8.51 26.16
C ALA A 250 -7.84 8.59 25.58
N GLN A 251 -8.00 8.52 24.25
CA GLN A 251 -9.29 8.60 23.56
C GLN A 251 -9.97 7.22 23.43
N LYS A 252 -9.24 6.13 23.70
CA LYS A 252 -9.69 4.75 23.50
C LYS A 252 -11.03 4.44 24.19
N LYS A 253 -11.17 4.83 25.47
CA LYS A 253 -12.42 4.63 26.22
C LYS A 253 -13.61 5.36 25.59
N ALA A 254 -13.40 6.58 25.11
CA ALA A 254 -14.44 7.35 24.44
C ALA A 254 -14.84 6.70 23.11
N ILE A 255 -13.86 6.20 22.35
CA ILE A 255 -14.06 5.47 21.10
C ILE A 255 -14.92 4.23 21.31
N LEU A 256 -14.56 3.35 22.25
CA LEU A 256 -15.33 2.15 22.56
C LEU A 256 -16.77 2.50 22.99
N THR A 257 -16.91 3.50 23.86
CA THR A 257 -18.24 3.97 24.30
C THR A 257 -19.10 4.45 23.12
N ASN A 258 -18.51 5.22 22.21
CA ASN A 258 -19.22 5.79 21.07
C ASN A 258 -19.49 4.77 19.96
N PHE A 259 -18.58 3.80 19.75
CA PHE A 259 -18.80 2.68 18.84
C PHE A 259 -19.96 1.80 19.33
N HIS A 260 -20.01 1.50 20.63
CA HIS A 260 -21.14 0.80 21.23
C HIS A 260 -22.46 1.56 21.03
N LYS A 261 -22.48 2.88 21.27
CA LYS A 261 -23.66 3.73 20.98
C LYS A 261 -24.08 3.65 19.50
N TYR A 262 -23.13 3.57 18.59
CA TYR A 262 -23.40 3.41 17.17
C TYR A 262 -24.03 2.03 16.85
N LEU A 263 -23.52 0.93 17.41
CA LEU A 263 -24.16 -0.39 17.28
C LEU A 263 -25.60 -0.40 17.81
N VAL A 264 -25.82 0.16 19.01
CA VAL A 264 -27.16 0.31 19.60
C VAL A 264 -28.07 1.15 18.70
N HIS A 265 -27.55 2.20 18.07
CA HIS A 265 -28.31 2.99 17.11
C HIS A 265 -28.73 2.16 15.90
N LEU A 266 -27.81 1.40 15.29
CA LEU A 266 -28.12 0.52 14.15
C LEU A 266 -29.22 -0.50 14.51
N LYS A 267 -29.14 -1.10 15.70
CA LYS A 267 -30.16 -2.02 16.22
C LYS A 267 -31.52 -1.32 16.35
N LYS A 268 -31.54 -0.12 16.92
CA LYS A 268 -32.76 0.70 17.09
C LYS A 268 -33.42 1.07 15.77
N VAL A 269 -32.63 1.42 14.75
CA VAL A 269 -33.14 1.76 13.40
C VAL A 269 -33.30 0.53 12.49
N LYS A 270 -33.18 -0.69 13.03
CA LYS A 270 -33.33 -1.97 12.33
C LYS A 270 -32.43 -2.09 11.09
N LYS A 271 -31.18 -1.65 11.19
CA LYS A 271 -30.15 -1.82 10.15
C LYS A 271 -29.29 -3.04 10.45
N THR A 272 -29.92 -4.20 10.48
CA THR A 272 -29.28 -5.49 10.84
C THR A 272 -28.15 -5.87 9.89
N GLU A 273 -28.31 -5.60 8.59
CA GLU A 273 -27.31 -5.87 7.56
C GLU A 273 -26.03 -5.04 7.78
N ALA A 274 -26.17 -3.81 8.29
CA ALA A 274 -25.01 -2.99 8.65
C ALA A 274 -24.26 -3.56 9.88
N ILE A 275 -24.96 -4.24 10.80
CA ILE A 275 -24.32 -4.92 11.94
C ILE A 275 -23.61 -6.19 11.46
N ALA A 276 -24.25 -7.01 10.60
CA ALA A 276 -23.60 -8.16 9.96
C ALA A 276 -22.32 -7.78 9.23
N HIS A 277 -22.36 -6.65 8.51
CA HIS A 277 -21.18 -6.15 7.82
C HIS A 277 -20.02 -5.84 8.79
N ILE A 278 -20.28 -5.24 9.95
CA ILE A 278 -19.23 -5.02 10.98
C ILE A 278 -18.69 -6.35 11.51
N ALA A 279 -19.58 -7.31 11.80
CA ALA A 279 -19.18 -8.63 12.28
C ALA A 279 -18.24 -9.33 11.28
N SER A 280 -18.60 -9.35 9.99
CA SER A 280 -17.77 -9.90 8.92
C SER A 280 -16.42 -9.19 8.79
N MET A 281 -16.38 -7.87 8.95
CA MET A 281 -15.12 -7.11 8.92
C MET A 281 -14.19 -7.46 10.09
N ILE A 282 -14.74 -7.72 11.28
CA ILE A 282 -13.97 -8.06 12.48
C ILE A 282 -13.36 -9.47 12.36
N GLU A 283 -14.00 -10.39 11.63
CA GLU A 283 -13.46 -11.72 11.36
C GLU A 283 -12.31 -11.72 10.34
N ASN A 284 -12.19 -10.66 9.54
CA ASN A 284 -11.12 -10.54 8.55
C ASN A 284 -9.77 -10.29 9.22
N ALA A 285 -8.78 -11.14 8.93
CA ALA A 285 -7.42 -11.06 9.47
C ALA A 285 -6.74 -9.70 9.27
N LYS A 286 -7.10 -8.94 8.22
CA LYS A 286 -6.58 -7.58 7.98
C LYS A 286 -6.97 -6.58 9.09
N PHE A 287 -8.02 -6.87 9.87
CA PHE A 287 -8.52 -6.02 10.95
C PHE A 287 -8.30 -6.61 12.35
N GLU A 288 -7.34 -7.53 12.52
CA GLU A 288 -7.05 -8.18 13.82
C GLU A 288 -6.84 -7.17 14.96
N LYS A 289 -6.13 -6.07 14.71
CA LYS A 289 -5.93 -4.98 15.69
C LYS A 289 -7.26 -4.36 16.14
N VAL A 290 -8.18 -4.15 15.20
CA VAL A 290 -9.51 -3.60 15.47
C VAL A 290 -10.40 -4.64 16.16
N ALA A 291 -10.32 -5.90 15.75
CA ALA A 291 -11.02 -7.00 16.39
C ALA A 291 -10.62 -7.13 17.87
N SER A 292 -9.32 -7.09 18.15
CA SER A 292 -8.79 -7.08 19.52
C SER A 292 -9.31 -5.88 20.31
N LEU A 293 -9.24 -4.68 19.75
CA LEU A 293 -9.76 -3.46 20.38
C LEU A 293 -11.25 -3.57 20.71
N LEU A 294 -12.09 -3.98 19.76
CA LEU A 294 -13.54 -3.96 19.91
C LEU A 294 -14.08 -5.12 20.74
N LEU A 295 -13.53 -6.32 20.57
CA LEU A 295 -14.03 -7.53 21.24
C LEU A 295 -13.38 -7.74 22.61
N VAL A 296 -12.06 -7.55 22.74
CA VAL A 296 -11.36 -7.85 24.00
C VAL A 296 -11.50 -6.71 25.00
N GLU A 297 -11.49 -5.47 24.53
CA GLU A 297 -11.44 -4.30 25.43
C GLU A 297 -12.80 -3.67 25.73
N SER A 298 -13.89 -4.16 25.13
CA SER A 298 -15.26 -3.76 25.49
C SER A 298 -16.20 -4.96 25.53
N MET A 299 -16.60 -5.34 26.74
CA MET A 299 -17.61 -6.38 26.96
C MET A 299 -18.96 -6.01 26.34
N GLU A 300 -19.31 -4.72 26.32
CA GLU A 300 -20.57 -4.24 25.75
C GLU A 300 -20.63 -4.47 24.23
N ILE A 301 -19.56 -4.13 23.51
CA ILE A 301 -19.47 -4.34 22.06
C ILE A 301 -19.45 -5.83 21.74
N MET A 302 -18.63 -6.61 22.46
CA MET A 302 -18.60 -8.07 22.32
C MET A 302 -20.01 -8.65 22.48
N LYS A 303 -20.72 -8.28 23.55
CA LYS A 303 -22.07 -8.76 23.83
C LYS A 303 -23.05 -8.42 22.70
N GLU A 304 -23.07 -7.17 22.22
CA GLU A 304 -23.98 -6.78 21.14
C GLU A 304 -23.72 -7.55 19.84
N LEU A 305 -22.45 -7.79 19.49
CA LEU A 305 -22.10 -8.56 18.29
C LEU A 305 -22.40 -10.06 18.45
N THR A 306 -22.10 -10.66 19.61
CA THR A 306 -22.41 -12.07 19.87
C THR A 306 -23.92 -12.32 19.96
N GLU A 307 -24.70 -11.42 20.58
CA GLU A 307 -26.16 -11.46 20.56
C GLU A 307 -26.69 -11.38 19.14
N TYR A 308 -26.13 -10.52 18.29
CA TYR A 308 -26.51 -10.44 16.90
C TYR A 308 -26.27 -11.76 16.16
N ILE A 309 -25.05 -12.31 16.24
CA ILE A 309 -24.66 -13.56 15.58
C ILE A 309 -25.54 -14.72 16.05
N SER A 310 -25.83 -14.81 17.35
CA SER A 310 -26.64 -15.89 17.93
C SER A 310 -28.12 -15.82 17.54
N ASN A 311 -28.62 -14.65 17.13
CA ASN A 311 -29.99 -14.43 16.69
C ASN A 311 -30.20 -14.64 15.18
N ILE A 312 -29.12 -14.86 14.41
CA ILE A 312 -29.20 -15.32 13.02
C ILE A 312 -29.44 -16.83 13.07
N GLN A 313 -30.71 -17.25 13.11
CA GLN A 313 -31.04 -18.65 12.79
C GLN A 313 -30.65 -18.89 11.33
N LEU A 314 -29.70 -19.81 11.12
CA LEU A 314 -29.38 -20.39 9.81
C LEU A 314 -30.56 -21.23 9.30
#